data_AF-A0A6J1WF85-F1
#
_entry.id   AF-A0A6J1WF85-F1
#
_cell.length_a   1.000
_cell.length_b   1.000
_cell.length_c   1.000
_cell.angle_alpha   90.00
_cell.angle_beta   90.00
_cell.angle_gamma   90.00
#
_symmetry.space_group_name_H-M   'P 1'
#
loop_
_entity.id
_entity.type
_entity.pdbx_description
1 polymer ?
#
loop_
_entity_poly.entity_id
_entity_poly.type
_entity_poly.pdbx_seq_one_letter_code
_entity_poly.pdbx_strand_id
1 'polypeptide(L)'
;YTIRTNPSHSGTPSTRTLTTSPAKCRERTVKDWSSDWSRGGQLIPLSEMHGEDACPVLQYYYSGFLALQTLIDYIKIKVDTGSAIPPPRIDLRQFPKRQHTGDWLVIFRVIMPMYMVMTLSQFITYLLMFVVGEKEKKIREGMRIMGLKDSVYWGSWFLIYAVFVTILSFVSTVLLFTLKVFQHSSYILIFLLMLLFGFTIITFAFMLTPFFDRARTAGILGSFAVNLMSGLYFIQVFVSNADSLAFWFVSLISSSCYALAMDKVRWTVQNILMDDD
;
A
#
# COMPACT_ATOMS: atom_id res chain seq x y z
N TYR A 1 1.69 37.91 -25.62
CA TYR A 1 0.34 37.33 -25.79
C TYR A 1 0.00 36.57 -24.53
N THR A 2 -0.98 37.04 -23.76
CA THR A 2 -1.39 36.46 -22.48
C THR A 2 -2.49 35.44 -22.73
N ILE A 3 -2.18 34.15 -22.63
CA ILE A 3 -3.17 33.08 -22.78
C ILE A 3 -3.89 32.94 -21.42
N ARG A 4 -5.12 33.45 -21.36
CA ARG A 4 -5.98 33.33 -20.17
C ARG A 4 -6.67 31.97 -20.17
N THR A 5 -6.01 30.95 -19.65
CA THR A 5 -6.68 29.75 -19.12
C THR A 5 -6.70 29.84 -17.60
N ASN A 6 -7.64 29.20 -16.92
CA ASN A 6 -7.68 29.11 -15.46
C ASN A 6 -6.98 27.81 -15.03
N PRO A 7 -5.85 27.85 -14.28
CA PRO A 7 -5.16 29.03 -13.76
C PRO A 7 -4.26 29.70 -14.82
N SER A 8 -4.11 31.02 -14.72
CA SER A 8 -3.39 31.84 -15.70
C SER A 8 -1.89 31.80 -15.46
N HIS A 9 -1.11 31.48 -16.50
CA HIS A 9 0.36 31.49 -16.46
C HIS A 9 0.93 32.59 -17.36
N SER A 10 1.98 33.27 -16.89
CA SER A 10 2.63 34.41 -17.57
C SER A 10 3.68 34.00 -18.61
N GLY A 11 3.77 32.72 -18.95
CA GLY A 11 4.69 32.18 -19.96
C GLY A 11 4.20 30.85 -20.52
N THR A 12 4.86 30.34 -21.56
CA THR A 12 4.62 28.96 -22.02
C THR A 12 4.95 28.00 -20.88
N PRO A 13 4.01 27.13 -20.45
CA PRO A 13 4.30 26.17 -19.41
C PRO A 13 5.46 25.27 -19.86
N SER A 14 6.38 25.00 -18.95
CA SER A 14 7.50 24.09 -19.22
C SER A 14 6.96 22.74 -19.68
N THR A 15 7.40 22.27 -20.85
CA THR A 15 7.06 20.93 -21.36
C THR A 15 7.58 19.79 -20.48
N ARG A 16 8.38 20.11 -19.44
CA ARG A 16 8.89 19.14 -18.45
C ARG A 16 8.04 19.06 -17.17
N THR A 17 7.10 19.97 -16.95
CA THR A 17 6.25 19.95 -15.75
C THR A 17 4.93 19.23 -16.04
N LEU A 18 4.77 18.04 -15.46
CA LEU A 18 3.54 17.25 -15.48
C LEU A 18 2.42 18.03 -14.74
N THR A 19 1.47 18.61 -15.48
CA THR A 19 0.36 19.40 -14.91
C THR A 19 -0.87 18.57 -14.55
N THR A 20 -0.79 17.24 -14.60
CA THR A 20 -1.91 16.35 -14.29
C THR A 20 -1.48 15.19 -13.42
N SER A 21 -2.38 14.71 -12.56
CA SER A 21 -2.12 13.50 -11.76
C SER A 21 -1.86 12.32 -12.72
N PRO A 22 -0.83 11.49 -12.48
CA PRO A 22 -0.47 10.38 -13.36
C PRO A 22 -1.61 9.37 -13.62
N ALA A 23 -2.64 9.39 -12.76
CA ALA A 23 -3.74 8.43 -12.69
C ALA A 23 -4.97 8.76 -13.55
N LYS A 24 -5.37 10.03 -13.71
CA LYS A 24 -6.65 10.39 -14.36
C LYS A 24 -6.77 10.00 -15.84
N CYS A 25 -5.65 9.84 -16.54
CA CYS A 25 -5.66 9.35 -17.93
C CYS A 25 -5.64 7.82 -18.05
N ARG A 26 -5.84 7.07 -16.96
CA ARG A 26 -5.73 5.60 -16.94
C ARG A 26 -7.07 4.86 -16.82
N GLU A 27 -8.15 5.51 -16.38
CA GLU A 27 -9.43 4.85 -16.16
C GLU A 27 -10.19 4.71 -17.49
N ARG A 28 -10.40 3.46 -17.94
CA ARG A 28 -11.29 3.13 -19.06
C ARG A 28 -12.63 2.73 -18.48
N THR A 29 -13.63 3.60 -18.59
CA THR A 29 -15.02 3.28 -18.28
C THR A 29 -15.64 2.47 -19.42
N VAL A 30 -15.21 1.21 -19.63
CA VAL A 30 -15.88 0.32 -20.59
C VAL A 30 -16.22 -0.99 -19.91
N LYS A 31 -17.53 -1.23 -19.74
CA LYS A 31 -18.11 -2.40 -19.07
C LYS A 31 -18.04 -3.70 -19.87
N ASP A 32 -17.56 -3.71 -21.11
CA ASP A 32 -17.49 -4.93 -21.92
C ASP A 32 -16.09 -5.15 -22.49
N TRP A 33 -15.49 -6.27 -22.09
CA TRP A 33 -14.13 -6.71 -22.38
C TRP A 33 -14.05 -7.59 -23.63
N SER A 34 -15.16 -7.78 -24.36
CA SER A 34 -15.31 -8.88 -25.33
C SER A 34 -15.29 -8.51 -26.81
N SER A 35 -15.03 -7.26 -27.24
CA SER A 35 -15.22 -6.92 -28.67
C SER A 35 -14.25 -5.96 -29.36
N ASP A 36 -13.06 -5.65 -28.83
CA ASP A 36 -12.31 -4.50 -29.38
C ASP A 36 -10.79 -4.68 -29.60
N TRP A 37 -10.37 -5.86 -30.07
CA TRP A 37 -9.00 -6.08 -30.54
C TRP A 37 -8.73 -5.56 -31.96
N SER A 38 -9.78 -5.10 -32.67
CA SER A 38 -9.69 -4.73 -34.10
C SER A 38 -10.14 -3.31 -34.46
N ARG A 39 -10.35 -2.40 -33.50
CA ARG A 39 -10.70 -1.01 -33.82
C ARG A 39 -9.71 -0.02 -33.20
N GLY A 40 -8.78 0.42 -34.03
CA GLY A 40 -8.02 1.64 -33.78
C GLY A 40 -8.98 2.82 -33.64
N GLY A 41 -9.03 3.42 -32.45
CA GLY A 41 -9.66 4.71 -32.21
C GLY A 41 -11.18 4.72 -32.30
N GLN A 42 -11.87 4.16 -31.31
CA GLN A 42 -13.29 4.44 -31.13
C GLN A 42 -13.48 5.69 -30.26
N LEU A 43 -14.22 6.65 -30.81
CA LEU A 43 -14.57 7.93 -30.22
C LEU A 43 -15.41 7.72 -28.95
N ILE A 44 -15.01 8.36 -27.86
CA ILE A 44 -15.80 8.40 -26.63
C ILE A 44 -17.09 9.20 -26.94
N PRO A 45 -18.28 8.67 -26.68
CA PRO A 45 -19.53 9.38 -26.95
C PRO A 45 -19.63 10.66 -26.12
N LEU A 46 -20.13 11.75 -26.73
CA LEU A 46 -20.27 13.08 -26.10
C LEU A 46 -21.11 13.10 -24.81
N SER A 47 -21.84 12.03 -24.49
CA SER A 47 -22.70 11.96 -23.30
C SER A 47 -21.96 11.73 -21.99
N GLU A 48 -20.70 11.29 -22.00
CA GLU A 48 -19.90 11.02 -20.79
C GLU A 48 -18.93 12.18 -20.43
N MET A 49 -19.08 13.33 -21.10
CA MET A 49 -18.10 14.41 -21.16
C MET A 49 -18.03 15.32 -19.91
N HIS A 50 -18.88 15.09 -18.90
CA HIS A 50 -18.92 15.88 -17.65
C HIS A 50 -18.44 15.12 -16.41
N GLY A 51 -17.96 13.88 -16.55
CA GLY A 51 -17.31 13.18 -15.45
C GLY A 51 -15.94 13.79 -15.15
N GLU A 52 -15.61 14.01 -13.87
CA GLU A 52 -14.30 14.47 -13.40
C GLU A 52 -13.14 13.47 -13.68
N ASP A 53 -13.45 12.40 -14.42
CA ASP A 53 -12.66 11.19 -14.64
C ASP A 53 -12.02 11.12 -16.05
N ALA A 54 -12.20 12.14 -16.90
CA ALA A 54 -11.61 12.17 -18.24
C ALA A 54 -10.14 12.65 -18.25
N CYS A 55 -9.31 12.05 -19.13
CA CYS A 55 -7.92 12.43 -19.34
C CYS A 55 -7.79 13.90 -19.83
N PRO A 56 -7.09 14.80 -19.09
CA PRO A 56 -7.01 16.22 -19.46
C PRO A 56 -6.34 16.49 -20.82
N VAL A 57 -5.39 15.63 -21.23
CA VAL A 57 -4.72 15.74 -22.54
C VAL A 57 -5.73 15.57 -23.69
N LEU A 58 -6.76 14.75 -23.48
CA LEU A 58 -7.77 14.47 -24.50
C LEU A 58 -8.72 15.67 -24.70
N GLN A 59 -8.84 16.53 -23.69
CA GLN A 59 -9.57 17.80 -23.81
C GLN A 59 -8.91 18.76 -24.80
N TYR A 60 -7.58 18.79 -24.90
CA TYR A 60 -6.85 19.60 -25.89
C TYR A 60 -7.00 19.08 -27.32
N TYR A 61 -7.23 17.77 -27.47
CA TYR A 61 -7.52 17.14 -28.74
C TYR A 61 -8.95 17.46 -29.22
N TYR A 62 -9.96 17.21 -28.38
CA TYR A 62 -11.36 17.43 -28.74
C TYR A 62 -11.79 18.89 -28.77
N SER A 63 -11.18 19.77 -27.98
CA SER A 63 -11.42 21.22 -28.06
C SER A 63 -10.90 21.86 -29.36
N GLY A 64 -10.12 21.12 -30.17
CA GLY A 64 -9.49 21.63 -31.39
C GLY A 64 -8.30 22.55 -31.13
N PHE A 65 -7.92 22.79 -29.86
CA PHE A 65 -6.76 23.59 -29.51
C PHE A 65 -5.47 23.03 -30.15
N LEU A 66 -5.28 21.71 -30.12
CA LEU A 66 -4.13 21.07 -30.74
C LEU A 66 -4.08 21.34 -32.26
N ALA A 67 -5.22 21.28 -32.94
CA ALA A 67 -5.29 21.56 -34.38
C ALA A 67 -4.90 23.01 -34.68
N LEU A 68 -5.41 23.98 -33.90
CA LEU A 68 -5.02 25.39 -34.03
C LEU A 68 -3.52 25.61 -33.76
N GLN A 69 -2.97 24.98 -32.72
CA GLN A 69 -1.55 25.06 -32.39
C GLN A 69 -0.69 24.55 -33.56
N THR A 70 -1.02 23.39 -34.12
CA THR A 70 -0.28 22.81 -35.26
C THR A 70 -0.34 23.69 -36.52
N LEU A 71 -1.47 24.37 -36.75
CA LEU A 71 -1.63 25.28 -37.88
C LEU A 71 -0.77 26.54 -37.73
N ILE A 72 -0.76 27.13 -36.54
CA ILE A 72 0.05 28.31 -36.23
C ILE A 72 1.54 27.98 -36.37
N ASP A 73 1.97 26.85 -35.80
CA ASP A 73 3.37 26.40 -35.87
C ASP A 73 3.78 26.13 -37.34
N TYR A 74 2.92 25.51 -38.14
CA TYR A 74 3.16 25.32 -39.57
C TYR A 74 3.33 26.64 -40.33
N ILE A 75 2.44 27.62 -40.10
CA ILE A 75 2.52 28.93 -40.76
C ILE A 75 3.80 29.65 -40.34
N LYS A 76 4.17 29.60 -39.06
CA LYS A 76 5.38 30.24 -38.54
C LYS A 76 6.65 29.64 -39.17
N ILE A 77 6.74 28.31 -39.24
CA ILE A 77 7.86 27.61 -39.89
C ILE A 77 7.94 27.97 -41.38
N LYS A 78 6.79 28.01 -42.08
CA LYS A 78 6.72 28.40 -43.49
C LYS A 78 7.22 29.82 -43.73
N VAL A 79 6.86 30.77 -42.87
CA VAL A 79 7.30 32.18 -42.97
C VAL A 79 8.80 32.30 -42.72
N ASP A 80 9.33 31.64 -41.69
CA ASP A 80 10.75 31.76 -41.34
C ASP A 80 11.68 31.01 -42.33
N THR A 81 11.23 29.89 -42.91
CA THR A 81 12.05 29.09 -43.83
C THR A 81 11.95 29.56 -45.29
N GLY A 82 10.96 30.40 -45.62
CA GLY A 82 10.77 30.99 -46.96
C GLY A 82 10.50 29.99 -48.09
N SER A 83 10.28 28.71 -47.77
CA SER A 83 10.13 27.61 -48.73
C SER A 83 8.85 26.81 -48.47
N ALA A 84 8.22 26.31 -49.54
CA ALA A 84 6.93 25.63 -49.49
C ALA A 84 7.10 24.17 -49.01
N ILE A 85 7.15 23.99 -47.69
CA ILE A 85 7.21 22.66 -47.07
C ILE A 85 5.77 22.09 -46.99
N PRO A 86 5.54 20.83 -47.40
CA PRO A 86 4.25 20.19 -47.23
C PRO A 86 3.89 20.05 -45.74
N PRO A 87 2.60 20.10 -45.37
CA PRO A 87 2.19 19.99 -43.98
C PRO A 87 2.63 18.63 -43.39
N PRO A 88 3.35 18.62 -42.24
CA PRO A 88 3.76 17.38 -41.61
C PRO A 88 2.54 16.62 -41.07
N ARG A 89 2.53 15.29 -41.24
CA ARG A 89 1.54 14.43 -40.59
C ARG A 89 1.92 14.28 -39.12
N ILE A 90 1.05 14.74 -38.23
CA ILE A 90 1.25 14.69 -36.79
C ILE A 90 0.19 13.76 -36.21
N ASP A 91 0.63 12.62 -35.71
CA ASP A 91 -0.22 11.67 -35.03
C ASP A 91 -0.05 11.81 -33.51
N LEU A 92 -1.17 11.98 -32.80
CA LEU A 92 -1.14 11.99 -31.34
C LEU A 92 -1.17 10.55 -30.82
N ARG A 93 -0.07 10.13 -30.19
CA ARG A 93 0.04 8.85 -29.50
C ARG A 93 0.33 9.08 -28.03
N GLN A 94 -0.43 8.42 -27.17
CA GLN A 94 -0.14 8.40 -25.74
C GLN A 94 0.97 7.40 -25.46
N PHE A 95 1.90 7.75 -24.59
CA PHE A 95 2.90 6.78 -24.12
C PHE A 95 2.22 5.64 -23.36
N PRO A 96 2.68 4.39 -23.55
CA PRO A 96 2.19 3.27 -22.77
C PRO A 96 2.40 3.56 -21.28
N LYS A 97 1.37 3.36 -20.49
CA LYS A 97 1.41 3.50 -19.02
C LYS A 97 1.19 2.14 -18.39
N ARG A 98 1.93 1.86 -17.31
CA ARG A 98 1.68 0.70 -16.44
C ARG A 98 0.22 0.66 -15.99
N GLN A 99 -0.32 -0.56 -15.87
CA GLN A 99 -1.73 -0.82 -15.58
C GLN A 99 -2.18 -0.17 -14.27
N HIS A 100 -3.42 0.29 -14.24
CA HIS A 100 -4.01 0.99 -13.12
C HIS A 100 -4.70 -0.01 -12.19
N THR A 101 -4.15 -0.22 -11.00
CA THR A 101 -4.91 -0.79 -9.88
C THR A 101 -5.86 0.29 -9.37
N GLY A 102 -7.16 0.11 -9.54
CA GLY A 102 -8.18 1.11 -9.16
C GLY A 102 -8.17 1.48 -7.68
N ASP A 103 -8.82 2.60 -7.34
CA ASP A 103 -8.77 3.22 -6.01
C ASP A 103 -9.19 2.28 -4.85
N TRP A 104 -10.11 1.34 -5.10
CA TRP A 104 -10.52 0.37 -4.07
C TRP A 104 -9.35 -0.53 -3.62
N LEU A 105 -8.46 -0.92 -4.54
CA LEU A 105 -7.29 -1.74 -4.21
C LEU A 105 -6.29 -0.98 -3.35
N VAL A 106 -6.23 0.36 -3.47
CA VAL A 106 -5.38 1.22 -2.63
C VAL A 106 -5.91 1.27 -1.20
N ILE A 107 -7.23 1.34 -1.02
CA ILE A 107 -7.86 1.29 0.32
C ILE A 107 -7.63 -0.08 0.96
N PHE A 108 -7.85 -1.16 0.20
CA PHE A 108 -7.57 -2.52 0.68
C PHE A 108 -6.08 -2.74 1.00
N ARG A 109 -5.19 -2.08 0.26
CA ARG A 109 -3.74 -2.12 0.50
C ARG A 109 -3.37 -1.61 1.90
N VAL A 110 -4.04 -0.57 2.38
CA VAL A 110 -3.77 0.05 3.69
C VAL A 110 -4.55 -0.62 4.83
N ILE A 111 -5.81 -1.00 4.60
CA ILE A 111 -6.68 -1.54 5.65
C ILE A 111 -6.36 -3.00 5.99
N MET A 112 -5.99 -3.84 5.01
CA MET A 112 -5.74 -5.27 5.25
C MET A 112 -4.61 -5.52 6.27
N PRO A 113 -3.41 -4.92 6.14
CA PRO A 113 -2.35 -5.11 7.13
C PRO A 113 -2.77 -4.61 8.52
N MET A 114 -3.47 -3.48 8.60
CA MET A 114 -3.96 -2.93 9.87
C MET A 114 -4.93 -3.88 10.56
N TYR A 115 -5.90 -4.43 9.81
CA TYR A 115 -6.84 -5.41 10.34
C TYR A 115 -6.16 -6.68 10.86
N MET A 116 -5.14 -7.17 10.13
CA MET A 116 -4.34 -8.31 10.57
C MET A 116 -3.58 -8.04 11.86
N VAL A 117 -3.03 -6.83 12.04
CA VAL A 117 -2.38 -6.45 13.31
C VAL A 117 -3.41 -6.32 14.44
N MET A 118 -4.58 -5.75 14.17
CA MET A 118 -5.67 -5.63 15.16
C MET A 118 -6.13 -7.00 15.67
N THR A 119 -6.38 -7.96 14.77
CA THR A 119 -6.78 -9.32 15.16
C THR A 119 -5.68 -10.04 15.95
N LEU A 120 -4.43 -9.93 15.51
CA LEU A 120 -3.29 -10.51 16.23
C LEU A 120 -3.06 -9.86 17.61
N SER A 121 -3.37 -8.57 17.77
CA SER A 121 -3.27 -7.87 19.06
C SER A 121 -4.16 -8.47 20.15
N GLN A 122 -5.28 -9.10 19.79
CA GLN A 122 -6.17 -9.76 20.76
C GLN A 122 -5.48 -10.97 21.38
N PHE A 123 -4.74 -11.76 20.61
CA PHE A 123 -3.97 -12.89 21.13
C PHE A 123 -2.90 -12.45 22.14
N ILE A 124 -2.25 -11.31 21.89
CA ILE A 124 -1.29 -10.68 22.82
C ILE A 124 -1.96 -10.29 24.12
N THR A 125 -3.17 -9.74 24.03
CA THR A 125 -3.95 -9.28 25.18
C THR A 125 -4.14 -10.42 26.17
N TYR A 126 -4.54 -11.59 25.67
CA TYR A 126 -4.71 -12.78 26.50
C TYR A 126 -3.38 -13.26 27.07
N LEU A 127 -2.31 -13.34 26.26
CA LEU A 127 -0.97 -13.71 26.72
C LEU A 127 -0.54 -12.84 27.91
N LEU A 128 -0.60 -11.52 27.74
CA LEU A 128 -0.18 -10.58 28.76
C LEU A 128 -1.04 -10.70 30.02
N MET A 129 -2.35 -10.86 29.88
CA MET A 129 -3.27 -11.06 31.01
C MET A 129 -2.95 -12.32 31.80
N PHE A 130 -2.60 -13.43 31.13
CA PHE A 130 -2.25 -14.67 31.83
C PHE A 130 -0.92 -14.56 32.57
N VAL A 131 0.13 -14.07 31.91
CA VAL A 131 1.46 -13.95 32.53
C VAL A 131 1.45 -12.94 33.68
N VAL A 132 0.83 -11.78 33.49
CA VAL A 132 0.69 -10.78 34.56
C VAL A 132 -0.31 -11.26 35.62
N GLY A 133 -1.30 -12.07 35.27
CA GLY A 133 -2.20 -12.70 36.23
C GLY A 133 -1.49 -13.68 37.17
N GLU A 134 -0.54 -14.45 36.67
CA GLU A 134 0.33 -15.30 37.50
C GLU A 134 1.28 -14.48 38.37
N LYS A 135 1.79 -13.36 37.84
CA LYS A 135 2.57 -12.37 38.61
C LYS A 135 1.72 -11.76 39.74
N GLU A 136 0.50 -11.31 39.44
CA GLU A 136 -0.42 -10.66 40.38
C GLU A 136 -0.81 -11.60 41.53
N LYS A 137 -1.03 -12.89 41.23
CA LYS A 137 -1.33 -13.93 42.23
C LYS A 137 -0.08 -14.49 42.93
N LYS A 138 1.12 -14.00 42.61
CA LYS A 138 2.41 -14.48 43.13
C LYS A 138 2.67 -15.97 42.91
N ILE A 139 2.04 -16.55 41.89
CA ILE A 139 2.18 -17.98 41.55
C ILE A 139 3.62 -18.26 41.12
N ARG A 140 4.23 -17.34 40.36
CA ARG A 140 5.64 -17.43 39.95
C ARG A 140 6.59 -17.49 41.14
N GLU A 141 6.35 -16.67 42.17
CA GLU A 141 7.17 -16.65 43.39
C GLU A 141 7.02 -17.97 44.17
N GLY A 142 5.80 -18.50 44.25
CA GLY A 142 5.53 -19.83 44.80
C GLY A 142 6.29 -20.94 44.08
N MET A 143 6.29 -20.95 42.75
CA MET A 143 7.05 -21.92 41.96
C MET A 143 8.56 -21.80 42.15
N ARG A 144 9.07 -20.57 42.34
CA ARG A 144 10.48 -20.35 42.65
C ARG A 144 10.86 -20.91 44.02
N ILE A 145 9.99 -20.81 45.02
CA ILE A 145 10.20 -21.42 46.35
C ILE A 145 10.20 -22.96 46.25
N MET A 146 9.40 -23.54 45.36
CA MET A 146 9.41 -24.98 45.05
C MET A 146 10.66 -25.46 44.29
N GLY A 147 11.59 -24.55 43.94
CA GLY A 147 12.85 -24.87 43.27
C GLY A 147 12.82 -24.77 41.74
N LEU A 148 11.75 -24.22 41.14
CA LEU A 148 11.70 -24.00 39.69
C LEU A 148 12.65 -22.88 39.28
N LYS A 149 13.50 -23.15 38.27
CA LYS A 149 14.38 -22.14 37.67
C LYS A 149 13.58 -21.14 36.84
N ASP A 150 13.88 -19.85 36.97
CA ASP A 150 13.23 -18.77 36.19
C ASP A 150 13.32 -19.00 34.67
N SER A 151 14.44 -19.55 34.18
CA SER A 151 14.62 -19.85 32.75
C SER A 151 13.60 -20.86 32.21
N VAL A 152 13.21 -21.85 33.03
CA VAL A 152 12.25 -22.88 32.63
C VAL A 152 10.85 -22.28 32.57
N TYR A 153 10.50 -21.40 33.51
CA TYR A 153 9.22 -20.68 33.50
C TYR A 153 9.04 -19.83 32.23
N TRP A 154 10.03 -19.00 31.88
CA TRP A 154 9.95 -18.20 30.66
C TRP A 154 9.99 -19.07 29.40
N GLY A 155 10.79 -20.15 29.41
CA GLY A 155 10.86 -21.12 28.33
C GLY A 155 9.52 -21.83 28.08
N SER A 156 8.79 -22.23 29.13
CA SER A 156 7.49 -22.88 28.99
C SER A 156 6.45 -21.94 28.40
N TRP A 157 6.40 -20.69 28.87
CA TRP A 157 5.53 -19.66 28.30
C TRP A 157 5.87 -19.40 26.83
N PHE A 158 7.15 -19.24 26.49
CA PHE A 158 7.57 -19.07 25.10
C PHE A 158 7.17 -20.26 24.22
N LEU A 159 7.40 -21.49 24.68
CA LEU A 159 7.13 -22.70 23.89
C LEU A 159 5.64 -22.93 23.66
N ILE A 160 4.80 -22.75 24.68
CA ILE A 160 3.34 -22.88 24.55
C ILE A 160 2.83 -21.88 23.50
N TYR A 161 3.24 -20.61 23.61
CA TYR A 161 2.79 -19.57 22.68
C TYR A 161 3.43 -19.70 21.29
N ALA A 162 4.66 -20.20 21.18
CA ALA A 162 5.28 -20.55 19.92
C ALA A 162 4.41 -21.55 19.14
N VAL A 163 3.98 -22.64 19.81
CA VAL A 163 3.09 -23.63 19.19
C VAL A 163 1.76 -23.00 18.79
N PHE A 164 1.12 -22.23 19.67
CA PHE A 164 -0.12 -21.54 19.32
C PHE A 164 0.04 -20.62 18.11
N VAL A 165 1.10 -19.81 18.09
CA VAL A 165 1.40 -18.89 16.98
C VAL A 165 1.67 -19.64 15.68
N THR A 166 2.35 -20.79 15.71
CA THR A 166 2.58 -21.60 14.50
C THR A 166 1.28 -22.15 13.90
N ILE A 167 0.34 -22.58 14.74
CA ILE A 167 -0.97 -23.04 14.29
C ILE A 167 -1.76 -21.86 13.71
N LEU A 168 -1.73 -20.72 14.40
CA LEU A 168 -2.44 -19.51 14.02
C LEU A 168 -1.91 -18.94 12.70
N SER A 169 -0.60 -18.91 12.50
CA SER A 169 0.01 -18.47 11.24
C SER A 169 -0.35 -19.41 10.09
N PHE A 170 -0.42 -20.72 10.33
CA PHE A 170 -0.88 -21.69 9.34
C PHE A 170 -2.33 -21.42 8.93
N VAL A 171 -3.24 -21.29 9.90
CA VAL A 171 -4.67 -21.00 9.66
C VAL A 171 -4.84 -19.67 8.94
N SER A 172 -4.14 -18.61 9.36
CA SER A 172 -4.20 -17.31 8.70
C SER A 172 -3.69 -17.36 7.26
N THR A 173 -2.65 -18.15 6.97
CA THR A 173 -2.12 -18.30 5.61
C THR A 173 -3.14 -19.00 4.70
N VAL A 174 -3.79 -20.06 5.20
CA VAL A 174 -4.87 -20.74 4.47
C VAL A 174 -6.04 -19.78 4.21
N LEU A 175 -6.44 -18.99 5.22
CA LEU A 175 -7.51 -18.01 5.07
C LEU A 175 -7.17 -16.95 4.00
N LEU A 176 -5.98 -16.35 4.06
CA LEU A 176 -5.52 -15.37 3.06
C LEU A 176 -5.54 -15.93 1.64
N PHE A 177 -5.25 -17.22 1.48
CA PHE A 177 -5.31 -17.88 0.19
C PHE A 177 -6.74 -18.14 -0.29
N THR A 178 -7.65 -18.59 0.60
CA THR A 178 -9.07 -18.75 0.25
C THR A 178 -9.72 -17.43 -0.19
N LEU A 179 -9.28 -16.32 0.41
CA LEU A 179 -9.72 -14.97 0.05
C LEU A 179 -9.09 -14.44 -1.26
N LYS A 180 -8.21 -15.22 -1.92
CA LYS A 180 -7.50 -14.86 -3.16
C LYS A 180 -6.80 -13.49 -3.10
N VAL A 181 -6.33 -13.09 -1.92
CA VAL A 181 -5.69 -11.77 -1.71
C VAL A 181 -4.31 -11.70 -2.38
N PHE A 182 -3.62 -12.84 -2.47
CA PHE A 182 -2.28 -12.95 -3.06
C PHE A 182 -2.24 -14.11 -4.06
N GLN A 183 -2.72 -13.89 -5.30
CA GLN A 183 -2.86 -14.97 -6.28
C GLN A 183 -1.53 -15.48 -6.86
N HIS A 184 -0.46 -14.68 -6.82
CA HIS A 184 0.84 -15.02 -7.42
C HIS A 184 2.01 -14.97 -6.44
N SER A 185 1.74 -14.95 -5.12
CA SER A 185 2.79 -15.02 -4.11
C SER A 185 3.03 -16.46 -3.65
N SER A 186 4.27 -16.81 -3.31
CA SER A 186 4.57 -18.11 -2.73
C SER A 186 4.00 -18.22 -1.31
N TYR A 187 3.24 -19.28 -1.06
CA TYR A 187 2.62 -19.58 0.25
C TYR A 187 3.63 -19.61 1.41
N ILE A 188 4.84 -20.11 1.14
CA ILE A 188 5.90 -20.26 2.14
C ILE A 188 6.36 -18.89 2.66
N LEU A 189 6.49 -17.88 1.79
CA LEU A 189 6.88 -16.53 2.20
C LEU A 189 5.82 -15.90 3.12
N ILE A 190 4.54 -16.01 2.78
CA ILE A 190 3.45 -15.46 3.59
C ILE A 190 3.40 -16.17 4.95
N PHE A 191 3.50 -17.49 4.97
CA PHE A 191 3.55 -18.26 6.21
C PHE A 191 4.72 -17.86 7.11
N LEU A 192 5.92 -17.75 6.54
CA LEU A 192 7.12 -17.37 7.27
C LEU A 192 7.00 -15.94 7.81
N LEU A 193 6.48 -15.01 7.02
CA LEU A 193 6.26 -13.63 7.42
C LEU A 193 5.27 -13.54 8.61
N MET A 194 4.17 -14.29 8.57
CA MET A 194 3.22 -14.39 9.69
C MET A 194 3.83 -15.02 10.95
N LEU A 195 4.62 -16.07 10.77
CA LEU A 195 5.28 -16.80 11.86
C LEU A 195 6.33 -15.94 12.57
N LEU A 196 7.19 -15.26 11.81
CA LEU A 196 8.18 -14.32 12.36
C LEU A 196 7.50 -13.17 13.09
N PHE A 197 6.43 -12.61 12.53
CA PHE A 197 5.66 -11.56 13.18
C PHE A 197 5.02 -12.01 14.50
N GLY A 198 4.53 -13.25 14.56
CA GLY A 198 4.04 -13.82 15.81
C GLY A 198 5.13 -13.95 16.87
N PHE A 199 6.34 -14.38 16.51
CA PHE A 199 7.46 -14.47 17.45
C PHE A 199 7.91 -13.12 17.99
N THR A 200 8.02 -12.10 17.13
CA THR A 200 8.40 -10.74 17.57
C THR A 200 7.36 -10.12 18.48
N ILE A 201 6.09 -10.42 18.27
CA ILE A 201 5.00 -10.03 19.15
C ILE A 201 5.13 -10.69 20.54
N ILE A 202 5.44 -11.99 20.61
CA ILE A 202 5.59 -12.71 21.88
C ILE A 202 6.74 -12.10 22.70
N THR A 203 7.88 -11.84 22.07
CA THR A 203 9.04 -11.25 22.75
C THR A 203 8.76 -9.82 23.21
N PHE A 204 8.02 -9.05 22.42
CA PHE A 204 7.53 -7.72 22.82
C PHE A 204 6.59 -7.80 24.04
N ALA A 205 5.69 -8.79 24.08
CA ALA A 205 4.80 -9.01 25.21
C ALA A 205 5.58 -9.37 26.50
N PHE A 206 6.60 -10.22 26.40
CA PHE A 206 7.47 -10.52 27.54
C PHE A 206 8.27 -9.31 27.99
N MET A 207 8.74 -8.45 27.07
CA MET A 207 9.38 -7.18 27.42
C MET A 207 8.44 -6.24 28.18
N LEU A 208 7.15 -6.24 27.85
CA LEU A 208 6.14 -5.40 28.50
C LEU A 208 5.69 -5.92 29.88
N THR A 209 5.82 -7.22 30.13
CA THR A 209 5.34 -7.88 31.36
C THR A 209 5.81 -7.24 32.67
N PRO A 210 7.10 -6.81 32.82
CA PRO A 210 7.58 -6.20 34.07
C PRO A 210 6.91 -4.88 34.42
N PHE A 211 6.45 -4.10 33.43
CA PHE A 211 5.88 -2.77 33.62
C PHE A 211 4.47 -2.77 34.21
N PHE A 212 3.79 -3.91 34.22
CA PHE A 212 2.42 -4.01 34.69
C PHE A 212 2.29 -4.92 35.92
N ASP A 213 1.51 -4.46 36.89
CA ASP A 213 1.23 -5.20 38.13
C ASP A 213 -0.19 -5.77 38.19
N ARG A 214 -1.10 -5.29 37.33
CA ARG A 214 -2.50 -5.76 37.25
C ARG A 214 -2.75 -6.40 35.90
N ALA A 215 -3.33 -7.61 35.89
CA ALA A 215 -3.53 -8.36 34.66
C ALA A 215 -4.43 -7.62 33.65
N ARG A 216 -5.56 -7.08 34.11
CA ARG A 216 -6.54 -6.40 33.26
C ARG A 216 -5.98 -5.14 32.61
N THR A 217 -5.22 -4.33 33.36
CA THR A 217 -4.61 -3.12 32.80
C THR A 217 -3.50 -3.48 31.81
N ALA A 218 -2.70 -4.50 32.12
CA ALA A 218 -1.66 -5.01 31.24
C ALA A 218 -2.25 -5.40 29.87
N GLY A 219 -3.33 -6.18 29.85
CA GLY A 219 -3.98 -6.59 28.61
C GLY A 219 -4.43 -5.39 27.76
N ILE A 220 -5.19 -4.46 28.36
CA ILE A 220 -5.74 -3.31 27.63
C ILE A 220 -4.63 -2.39 27.12
N LEU A 221 -3.66 -2.04 27.97
CA LEU A 221 -2.54 -1.17 27.60
C LEU A 221 -1.58 -1.85 26.61
N GLY A 222 -1.37 -3.15 26.73
CA GLY A 222 -0.57 -3.93 25.78
C GLY A 222 -1.20 -3.97 24.39
N SER A 223 -2.51 -4.23 24.32
CA SER A 223 -3.27 -4.17 23.07
C SER A 223 -3.23 -2.78 22.45
N PHE A 224 -3.48 -1.75 23.27
CA PHE A 224 -3.43 -0.36 22.84
C PHE A 224 -2.05 0.03 22.31
N ALA A 225 -0.97 -0.36 23.00
CA ALA A 225 0.39 -0.10 22.56
C ALA A 225 0.68 -0.72 21.19
N VAL A 226 0.33 -2.00 20.97
CA VAL A 226 0.56 -2.68 19.69
C VAL A 226 -0.26 -2.05 18.56
N ASN A 227 -1.51 -1.68 18.82
CA ASN A 227 -2.37 -1.00 17.85
C ASN A 227 -1.90 0.42 17.52
N LEU A 228 -1.49 1.18 18.53
CA LEU A 228 -0.91 2.51 18.33
C LEU A 228 0.38 2.44 17.50
N MET A 229 1.24 1.47 17.80
CA MET A 229 2.47 1.20 17.04
C MET A 229 2.18 0.82 15.59
N SER A 230 1.10 0.07 15.33
CA SER A 230 0.63 -0.18 13.96
C SER A 230 0.21 1.10 13.23
N GLY A 231 -0.32 2.09 13.94
CA GLY A 231 -0.73 3.38 13.36
C GLY A 231 0.45 4.16 12.75
N LEU A 232 1.68 3.92 13.20
CA LEU A 232 2.89 4.53 12.64
C LEU A 232 3.16 4.11 11.18
N TYR A 233 2.57 3.00 10.73
CA TYR A 233 2.58 2.60 9.31
C TYR A 233 1.94 3.66 8.40
N PHE A 234 0.90 4.37 8.85
CA PHE A 234 0.26 5.41 8.04
C PHE A 234 1.23 6.54 7.68
N ILE A 235 2.14 6.89 8.60
CA ILE A 235 3.17 7.90 8.35
C ILE A 235 4.05 7.46 7.19
N GLN A 236 4.39 6.17 7.08
CA GLN A 236 5.22 5.65 5.98
C GLN A 236 4.50 5.66 4.64
N VAL A 237 3.19 5.43 4.63
CA VAL A 237 2.37 5.47 3.40
C VAL A 237 2.22 6.89 2.87
N PHE A 238 2.02 7.87 3.75
CA PHE A 238 1.79 9.27 3.35
C PHE A 238 3.07 10.09 3.23
N VAL A 239 4.14 9.72 3.92
CA VAL A 239 5.44 10.41 3.89
C VAL A 239 6.45 9.55 3.10
N SER A 240 6.26 9.47 1.79
CA SER A 240 7.18 8.76 0.87
C SER A 240 8.53 9.45 0.69
N ASN A 241 8.67 10.71 1.14
CA ASN A 241 9.88 11.54 1.00
C ASN A 241 10.72 11.65 2.28
N ALA A 242 10.47 10.81 3.30
CA ALA A 242 11.25 10.85 4.53
C ALA A 242 12.70 10.35 4.31
N ASP A 243 13.66 10.90 5.07
CA ASP A 243 15.03 10.41 5.09
C ASP A 243 15.08 8.91 5.43
N SER A 244 16.04 8.17 4.83
CA SER A 244 16.22 6.73 5.05
C SER A 244 16.23 6.35 6.54
N LEU A 245 16.76 7.22 7.42
CA LEU A 245 16.80 7.01 8.87
C LEU A 245 15.42 6.84 9.51
N ALA A 246 14.42 7.62 9.09
CA ALA A 246 13.07 7.51 9.64
C ALA A 246 12.45 6.14 9.31
N PHE A 247 12.71 5.62 8.10
CA PHE A 247 12.28 4.28 7.74
C PHE A 247 12.96 3.20 8.58
N TRP A 248 14.25 3.34 8.88
CA TRP A 248 14.96 2.43 9.79
C TRP A 248 14.35 2.43 11.20
N PHE A 249 14.11 3.61 11.79
CA PHE A 249 13.51 3.71 13.12
C PHE A 249 12.09 3.18 13.19
N VAL A 250 11.25 3.46 12.19
CA VAL A 250 9.88 2.94 12.17
C VAL A 250 9.87 1.42 11.89
N SER A 251 10.87 0.89 11.17
CA SER A 251 11.01 -0.56 10.93
C SER A 251 11.47 -1.36 12.15
N LEU A 252 12.05 -0.73 13.18
CA LEU A 252 12.34 -1.38 14.46
C LEU A 252 11.07 -1.85 15.18
N ILE A 253 9.94 -1.21 14.87
CA ILE A 253 8.64 -1.56 15.43
C ILE A 253 8.06 -2.71 14.62
N SER A 254 7.92 -3.87 15.27
CA SER A 254 7.45 -5.12 14.66
C SER A 254 6.18 -4.96 13.82
N SER A 255 5.17 -4.23 14.32
CA SER A 255 3.90 -4.02 13.62
C SER A 255 4.05 -3.24 12.32
N SER A 256 4.90 -2.20 12.31
CA SER A 256 5.16 -1.37 11.12
C SER A 256 5.97 -2.14 10.08
N CYS A 257 6.97 -2.92 10.52
CA CYS A 257 7.75 -3.77 9.63
C CYS A 257 6.89 -4.82 8.92
N TYR A 258 6.00 -5.50 9.66
CA TYR A 258 5.05 -6.44 9.09
C TYR A 258 4.11 -5.78 8.06
N ALA A 259 3.57 -4.61 8.39
CA ALA A 259 2.70 -3.88 7.48
C ALA A 259 3.41 -3.48 6.17
N LEU A 260 4.65 -2.99 6.25
CA LEU A 260 5.50 -2.70 5.09
C LEU A 260 5.84 -3.96 4.28
N ALA A 261 6.11 -5.08 4.95
CA ALA A 261 6.45 -6.32 4.27
C ALA A 261 5.26 -6.86 3.47
N MET A 262 4.06 -6.86 4.06
CA MET A 262 2.81 -7.19 3.36
C MET A 262 2.54 -6.26 2.16
N ASP A 263 2.88 -4.98 2.31
CA ASP A 263 2.75 -3.99 1.26
C ASP A 263 3.67 -4.25 0.07
N LYS A 264 4.96 -4.55 0.35
CA LYS A 264 5.95 -4.91 -0.66
C LYS A 264 5.62 -6.22 -1.37
N VAL A 265 5.20 -7.25 -0.63
CA VAL A 265 4.81 -8.55 -1.23
C VAL A 265 3.69 -8.36 -2.25
N ARG A 266 2.71 -7.50 -1.96
CA ARG A 266 1.66 -7.16 -2.91
C ARG A 266 2.19 -6.41 -4.13
N TRP A 267 3.05 -5.42 -3.93
CA TRP A 267 3.61 -4.61 -5.02
C TRP A 267 4.47 -5.43 -5.98
N THR A 268 5.31 -6.32 -5.46
CA THR A 268 6.16 -7.20 -6.29
C THR A 268 5.32 -8.16 -7.11
N VAL A 269 4.29 -8.77 -6.51
CA VAL A 269 3.33 -9.62 -7.23
C VAL A 269 2.62 -8.85 -8.35
N GLN A 270 2.18 -7.62 -8.07
CA GLN A 270 1.51 -6.79 -9.07
C GLN A 270 2.43 -6.38 -10.22
N ASN A 271 3.72 -6.12 -9.97
CA ASN A 271 4.67 -5.78 -11.02
C ASN A 271 5.07 -6.98 -11.88
N ILE A 272 5.26 -8.16 -11.29
CA ILE A 272 5.61 -9.37 -12.06
C ILE A 272 4.50 -9.70 -13.07
N LEU A 273 3.23 -9.57 -12.66
CA LEU A 273 2.09 -9.71 -13.58
C LEU A 273 2.04 -8.68 -14.71
N MET A 274 2.67 -7.51 -14.54
CA MET A 274 2.70 -6.47 -15.56
C MET A 274 3.91 -6.59 -16.50
N ASP A 275 4.90 -7.44 -16.19
CA ASP A 275 6.04 -7.71 -17.09
C ASP A 275 5.80 -8.97 -17.96
N ASP A 276 4.82 -9.82 -17.62
CA ASP A 276 4.45 -11.03 -18.36
C ASP A 276 3.34 -10.81 -19.42
N ASP A 277 2.74 -9.61 -19.50
CA ASP A 277 1.73 -9.17 -20.51
C ASP A 277 2.27 -8.04 -21.41
#